data_AF-A0A7X9DPP0-F1
#
_entry.id   AF-A0A7X9DPP0-F1
#
_cell.length_a   1.000
_cell.length_b   1.000
_cell.length_c   1.000
_cell.angle_alpha   90.00
_cell.angle_beta   90.00
_cell.angle_gamma   90.00
#
_symmetry.space_group_name_H-M   'P 1'
#
loop_
_entity.id
_entity.type
_entity.pdbx_description
1 polymer ?
#
loop_
_entity_poly.entity_id
_entity_poly.type
_entity_poly.pdbx_seq_one_letter_code
_entity_poly.pdbx_strand_id
1 'polypeptide(L)'
;FRNMRLVRILEFPVIFLGSTPWKTPSLYTLMNYADMGMGTWYPMGGMFSVVESMVRLAEEHGAVFHYNAEVEHIHTHNGLARGISLNGQMMEADLILSTGDYHHTESALLEEKDRSYSEKYWKKRKMAPSALLFYIGLNKRINGLLHHNLFFDEDFDRHAEEIYKTPKWPEKPAIYVSCSSKTDSGVAPSGFENLIVLIPVAPGLTDSEEIKKRYFEMSIDRIEKLTGESLRQHIVYKRMYAHSDFSVDYHAFQGNAYGLANTLDQTAIFRPSLRSRKLKNLFYAGQLTVPGPGVPPVIISGYVASRQIDAYLKSTSV
;
A
#
# COMPACT_ATOMS: atom_id res chain seq x y z
N PHE A 1 10.53 21.99 -17.92
CA PHE A 1 11.79 21.58 -18.59
C PHE A 1 11.57 21.52 -20.09
N ARG A 2 12.61 21.72 -20.93
CA ARG A 2 12.51 21.55 -22.40
C ARG A 2 12.66 20.09 -22.85
N ASN A 3 13.44 19.30 -22.10
CA ASN A 3 13.62 17.87 -22.37
C ASN A 3 12.50 17.08 -21.69
N MET A 4 11.70 16.34 -22.46
CA MET A 4 10.57 15.55 -21.94
C MET A 4 11.01 14.42 -21.01
N ARG A 5 12.21 13.88 -21.14
CA ARG A 5 12.71 12.86 -20.19
C ARG A 5 12.87 13.42 -18.78
N LEU A 6 13.32 14.67 -18.66
CA LEU A 6 13.41 15.35 -17.36
C LEU A 6 12.03 15.62 -16.77
N VAL A 7 11.05 15.94 -17.63
CA VAL A 7 9.65 16.07 -17.20
C VAL A 7 9.14 14.74 -16.65
N ARG A 8 9.32 13.64 -17.39
CA ARG A 8 8.87 12.30 -16.96
C ARG A 8 9.48 11.83 -15.64
N ILE A 9 10.76 12.12 -15.39
CA ILE A 9 11.41 11.81 -14.12
C ILE A 9 10.68 12.48 -12.94
N LEU A 10 10.25 13.73 -13.10
CA LEU A 10 9.56 14.49 -12.05
C LEU A 10 8.07 14.17 -11.95
N GLU A 11 7.46 13.71 -13.04
CA GLU A 11 6.06 13.27 -13.08
C GLU A 11 5.87 11.88 -12.48
N PHE A 12 6.88 11.02 -12.54
CA PHE A 12 6.73 9.62 -12.17
C PHE A 12 6.28 9.41 -10.73
N PRO A 13 6.87 10.06 -9.70
CA PRO A 13 6.41 9.88 -8.31
C PRO A 13 4.92 10.22 -8.11
N VAL A 14 4.36 11.09 -8.95
CA VAL A 14 2.95 11.48 -8.90
C VAL A 14 2.01 10.33 -9.23
N ILE A 15 2.45 9.34 -10.01
CA ILE A 15 1.59 8.20 -10.36
C ILE A 15 1.22 7.35 -9.15
N PHE A 16 2.03 7.36 -8.09
CA PHE A 16 1.73 6.63 -6.86
C PHE A 16 0.75 7.37 -5.94
N LEU A 17 0.47 8.65 -6.23
CA LEU A 17 -0.44 9.47 -5.42
C LEU A 17 -1.92 9.29 -5.79
N GLY A 18 -2.20 8.48 -6.80
CA GLY A 18 -3.55 8.23 -7.26
C GLY A 18 -4.15 9.35 -8.12
N SER A 19 -3.30 10.11 -8.80
CA SER A 19 -3.72 11.18 -9.71
C SER A 19 -2.74 11.33 -10.87
N THR A 20 -3.19 11.96 -11.97
CA THR A 20 -2.30 12.32 -13.08
C THR A 20 -1.44 13.53 -12.70
N PRO A 21 -0.21 13.68 -13.23
CA PRO A 21 0.64 14.86 -12.97
C PRO A 21 -0.10 16.19 -13.17
N TRP A 22 -0.89 16.30 -14.24
CA TRP A 22 -1.68 17.49 -14.59
C TRP A 22 -2.78 17.89 -13.60
N LYS A 23 -3.22 16.96 -12.74
CA LYS A 23 -4.31 17.20 -11.76
C LYS A 23 -3.79 17.23 -10.33
N THR A 24 -2.51 16.96 -10.13
CA THR A 24 -1.91 16.85 -8.81
C THR A 24 -1.38 18.22 -8.39
N PRO A 25 -1.68 18.68 -7.16
CA PRO A 25 -1.17 19.95 -6.65
C PRO A 25 0.35 20.04 -6.74
N SER A 26 0.87 21.23 -7.08
CA SER A 26 2.32 21.48 -7.16
C SER A 26 3.07 21.20 -5.85
N LEU A 27 2.36 21.19 -4.72
CA LEU A 27 2.88 20.78 -3.40
C LEU A 27 3.60 19.42 -3.45
N TYR A 28 3.15 18.48 -4.29
CA TYR A 28 3.77 17.16 -4.38
C TYR A 28 5.14 17.15 -5.05
N THR A 29 5.59 18.27 -5.63
CA THR A 29 7.00 18.44 -6.03
C THR A 29 7.96 18.35 -4.83
N LEU A 30 7.48 18.54 -3.59
CA LEU A 30 8.23 18.25 -2.37
C LEU A 30 8.70 16.80 -2.28
N MET A 31 7.99 15.84 -2.88
CA MET A 31 8.43 14.44 -2.92
C MET A 31 9.70 14.28 -3.76
N ASN A 32 9.78 14.98 -4.90
CA ASN A 32 11.01 15.00 -5.71
C ASN A 32 12.19 15.58 -4.91
N TYR A 33 11.95 16.58 -4.05
CA TYR A 33 12.98 17.10 -3.16
C TYR A 33 13.39 16.11 -2.07
N ALA A 34 12.44 15.39 -1.47
CA ALA A 34 12.75 14.33 -0.53
C ALA A 34 13.64 13.26 -1.19
N ASP A 35 13.25 12.77 -2.37
CA ASP A 35 13.97 11.70 -3.06
C ASP A 35 15.36 12.15 -3.55
N MET A 36 15.44 13.30 -4.25
CA MET A 36 16.68 13.76 -4.89
C MET A 36 17.57 14.60 -3.97
N GLY A 37 16.97 15.32 -3.02
CA GLY A 37 17.66 16.27 -2.15
C GLY A 37 17.99 15.71 -0.77
N MET A 38 17.10 14.93 -0.16
CA MET A 38 17.34 14.30 1.15
C MET A 38 17.92 12.88 1.03
N GLY A 39 17.83 12.30 -0.16
CA GLY A 39 18.41 11.00 -0.50
C GLY A 39 17.47 9.82 -0.29
N THR A 40 17.84 8.69 -0.88
CA THR A 40 17.10 7.42 -0.79
C THR A 40 17.86 6.44 0.10
N TRP A 41 17.16 5.89 1.09
CA TRP A 41 17.74 5.00 2.11
C TRP A 41 17.15 3.60 2.02
N TYR A 42 17.97 2.60 2.29
CA TYR A 42 17.55 1.19 2.34
C TYR A 42 17.93 0.59 3.69
N PRO A 43 16.96 0.05 4.45
CA PRO A 43 17.26 -0.70 5.66
C PRO A 43 17.85 -2.07 5.28
N MET A 44 19.04 -2.39 5.80
CA MET A 44 19.64 -3.71 5.63
C MET A 44 18.71 -4.79 6.21
N GLY A 45 18.60 -5.92 5.52
CA GLY A 45 17.54 -6.92 5.73
C GLY A 45 16.23 -6.61 5.01
N GLY A 46 16.15 -5.48 4.31
CA GLY A 46 14.96 -5.03 3.58
C GLY A 46 13.91 -4.34 4.44
N MET A 47 12.86 -3.82 3.80
CA MET A 47 11.82 -3.02 4.47
C MET A 47 11.11 -3.76 5.61
N PHE A 48 11.11 -5.09 5.60
CA PHE A 48 10.54 -5.89 6.68
C PHE A 48 11.31 -5.73 8.01
N SER A 49 12.61 -5.44 7.98
CA SER A 49 13.40 -5.22 9.21
C SER A 49 12.95 -4.00 10.00
N VAL A 50 12.31 -3.02 9.34
CA VAL A 50 11.65 -1.89 10.00
C VAL A 50 10.44 -2.37 10.81
N VAL A 51 9.63 -3.26 10.23
CA VAL A 51 8.46 -3.87 10.90
C VAL A 51 8.92 -4.69 12.10
N GLU A 52 9.91 -5.56 11.93
CA GLU A 52 10.48 -6.36 13.03
C GLU A 52 11.00 -5.48 14.16
N SER A 53 11.63 -4.35 13.84
CA SER A 53 12.12 -3.41 14.85
C SER A 53 10.98 -2.72 15.61
N MET A 54 9.88 -2.38 14.92
CA MET A 54 8.70 -1.81 15.57
C MET A 54 7.99 -2.84 16.47
N VAL A 55 7.90 -4.10 16.04
CA VAL A 55 7.34 -5.20 16.86
C VAL A 55 8.16 -5.39 18.13
N ARG A 56 9.48 -5.55 17.99
CA ARG A 56 10.38 -5.71 19.16
C ARG A 56 10.25 -4.56 20.15
N LEU A 57 10.26 -3.32 19.66
CA LEU A 57 10.11 -2.15 20.52
C LEU A 57 8.75 -2.14 21.25
N ALA A 58 7.67 -2.57 20.58
CA ALA A 58 6.35 -2.64 21.19
C ALA A 58 6.30 -3.73 22.28
N GLU A 59 6.89 -4.90 22.02
CA GLU A 59 7.00 -6.01 22.99
C GLU A 59 7.82 -5.61 24.21
N GLU A 60 8.93 -4.88 24.03
CA GLU A 60 9.73 -4.30 25.12
C GLU A 60 8.91 -3.36 26.01
N HIS A 61 7.86 -2.75 25.47
CA HIS A 61 6.90 -1.90 26.21
C HIS A 61 5.63 -2.65 26.64
N GLY A 62 5.63 -3.98 26.58
CA GLY A 62 4.56 -4.83 27.08
C GLY A 62 3.40 -5.08 26.12
N ALA A 63 3.52 -4.72 24.83
CA ALA A 63 2.55 -5.11 23.83
C ALA A 63 2.56 -6.63 23.62
N VAL A 64 1.37 -7.23 23.45
CA VAL A 64 1.19 -8.66 23.15
C VAL A 64 0.65 -8.81 21.74
N PHE A 65 1.34 -9.60 20.91
CA PHE A 65 0.92 -9.88 19.53
C PHE A 65 0.23 -11.25 19.45
N HIS A 66 -1.00 -11.24 18.93
CA HIS A 66 -1.75 -12.45 18.61
C HIS A 66 -1.73 -12.66 17.09
N TYR A 67 -0.94 -13.62 16.62
CA TYR A 67 -0.87 -14.01 15.21
C TYR A 67 -1.89 -15.11 14.89
N ASN A 68 -2.25 -15.25 13.60
CA ASN A 68 -3.28 -16.21 13.15
C ASN A 68 -4.61 -16.03 13.92
N ALA A 69 -4.96 -14.78 14.21
CA ALA A 69 -6.11 -14.40 15.01
C ALA A 69 -6.89 -13.33 14.27
N GLU A 70 -7.60 -13.73 13.21
CA GLU A 70 -8.46 -12.83 12.44
C GLU A 70 -9.61 -12.33 13.33
N VAL A 71 -9.82 -11.01 13.32
CA VAL A 71 -10.93 -10.39 14.06
C VAL A 71 -12.20 -10.57 13.23
N GLU A 72 -13.18 -11.26 13.79
CA GLU A 72 -14.42 -11.63 13.12
C GLU A 72 -15.53 -10.60 13.37
N HIS A 73 -15.53 -9.96 14.53
CA HIS A 73 -16.58 -9.01 14.94
C HIS A 73 -16.10 -8.03 16.00
N ILE A 74 -16.66 -6.82 16.02
CA ILE A 74 -16.51 -5.84 17.10
C ILE A 74 -17.85 -5.75 17.84
N HIS A 75 -17.87 -6.21 19.09
CA HIS A 75 -19.07 -6.19 19.93
C HIS A 75 -19.32 -4.78 20.45
N THR A 76 -20.58 -4.31 20.37
CA THR A 76 -20.96 -2.96 20.77
C THR A 76 -22.11 -2.97 21.78
N HIS A 77 -22.08 -2.03 22.73
CA HIS A 77 -23.18 -1.81 23.65
C HIS A 77 -23.23 -0.35 24.11
N ASN A 78 -24.40 0.29 23.99
CA ASN A 78 -24.66 1.68 24.39
C ASN A 78 -23.66 2.69 23.82
N GLY A 79 -23.34 2.57 22.52
CA GLY A 79 -22.43 3.48 21.83
C GLY A 79 -20.95 3.32 22.23
N LEU A 80 -20.59 2.15 22.75
CA LEU A 80 -19.22 1.77 23.09
C LEU A 80 -18.90 0.41 22.47
N ALA A 81 -17.71 0.26 21.93
CA ALA A 81 -17.14 -1.05 21.63
C ALA A 81 -16.75 -1.74 22.95
N ARG A 82 -17.05 -3.02 23.09
CA ARG A 82 -16.84 -3.80 24.33
C ARG A 82 -15.78 -4.88 24.20
N GLY A 83 -15.42 -5.21 22.97
CA GLY A 83 -14.47 -6.26 22.69
C GLY A 83 -14.54 -6.70 21.25
N ILE A 84 -13.73 -7.70 20.93
CA ILE A 84 -13.62 -8.32 19.61
C ILE A 84 -13.89 -9.81 19.70
N SER A 85 -14.43 -10.39 18.63
CA SER A 85 -14.39 -11.84 18.42
C SER A 85 -13.16 -12.22 17.62
N LEU A 86 -12.43 -13.22 18.09
CA LEU A 86 -11.38 -13.92 17.34
C LEU A 86 -11.46 -15.41 17.64
N ASN A 87 -11.33 -16.26 16.61
CA ASN A 87 -11.41 -17.71 16.75
C ASN A 87 -12.69 -18.19 17.49
N GLY A 88 -13.82 -17.54 17.24
CA GLY A 88 -15.10 -17.82 17.91
C GLY A 88 -15.15 -17.46 19.41
N GLN A 89 -14.13 -16.81 19.98
CA GLN A 89 -14.10 -16.35 21.37
C GLN A 89 -14.13 -14.83 21.45
N MET A 90 -14.82 -14.30 22.47
CA MET A 90 -14.83 -12.87 22.75
C MET A 90 -13.65 -12.50 23.65
N MET A 91 -12.92 -11.46 23.24
CA MET A 91 -11.92 -10.78 24.03
C MET A 91 -12.43 -9.38 24.37
N GLU A 92 -12.59 -9.08 25.65
CA GLU A 92 -13.04 -7.77 26.12
C GLU A 92 -11.96 -6.70 25.92
N ALA A 93 -12.39 -5.48 25.60
CA ALA A 93 -11.51 -4.34 25.43
C ALA A 93 -12.21 -3.03 25.82
N ASP A 94 -11.52 -2.18 26.58
CA ASP A 94 -11.99 -0.84 26.95
C ASP A 94 -11.94 0.15 25.78
N LEU A 95 -11.05 -0.11 24.82
CA LEU A 95 -10.81 0.73 23.64
C LEU A 95 -10.35 -0.14 22.48
N ILE A 96 -10.78 0.21 21.28
CA ILE A 96 -10.34 -0.45 20.04
C ILE A 96 -9.75 0.58 19.09
N LEU A 97 -8.55 0.28 18.57
CA LEU A 97 -7.95 0.97 17.45
C LEU A 97 -7.90 -0.01 16.28
N SER A 98 -8.66 0.26 15.21
CA SER A 98 -8.56 -0.52 13.97
C SER A 98 -7.49 0.05 13.05
N THR A 99 -6.52 -0.77 12.69
CA THR A 99 -5.48 -0.46 11.69
C THR A 99 -5.67 -1.26 10.39
N GLY A 100 -6.73 -2.08 10.31
CA GLY A 100 -7.10 -2.80 9.09
C GLY A 100 -7.72 -1.90 8.03
N ASP A 101 -8.19 -2.48 6.93
CA ASP A 101 -8.98 -1.71 5.97
C ASP A 101 -10.24 -1.15 6.66
N TYR A 102 -10.44 0.16 6.55
CA TYR A 102 -11.49 0.90 7.22
C TYR A 102 -12.86 0.52 6.64
N HIS A 103 -12.97 0.33 5.33
CA HIS A 103 -14.20 -0.18 4.73
C HIS A 103 -14.51 -1.57 5.28
N HIS A 104 -13.53 -2.48 5.36
CA HIS A 104 -13.73 -3.80 5.95
C HIS A 104 -14.17 -3.72 7.41
N THR A 105 -13.50 -2.91 8.23
CA THR A 105 -13.85 -2.74 9.65
C THR A 105 -15.30 -2.29 9.82
N GLU A 106 -15.76 -1.31 9.02
CA GLU A 106 -17.15 -0.86 9.12
C GLU A 106 -18.14 -1.83 8.48
N SER A 107 -17.82 -2.42 7.33
CA SER A 107 -18.78 -3.19 6.54
C SER A 107 -18.93 -4.65 6.99
N ALA A 108 -17.88 -5.24 7.56
CA ALA A 108 -17.83 -6.64 7.97
C ALA A 108 -17.81 -6.80 9.50
N LEU A 109 -17.04 -5.98 10.22
CA LEU A 109 -16.83 -6.18 11.66
C LEU A 109 -17.86 -5.46 12.54
N LEU A 110 -18.64 -4.54 11.98
CA LEU A 110 -19.65 -3.74 12.70
C LEU A 110 -21.06 -3.94 12.14
N GLU A 111 -22.04 -3.91 13.04
CA GLU A 111 -23.45 -3.77 12.67
C GLU A 111 -23.73 -2.41 12.01
N GLU A 112 -24.71 -2.36 11.10
CA GLU A 112 -25.03 -1.15 10.33
C GLU A 112 -25.29 0.09 11.19
N LYS A 113 -25.94 -0.08 12.35
CA LYS A 113 -26.24 1.01 13.30
C LYS A 113 -24.99 1.68 13.89
N ASP A 114 -23.87 0.96 13.95
CA ASP A 114 -22.63 1.38 14.60
C ASP A 114 -21.57 1.90 13.62
N ARG A 115 -21.87 1.87 12.32
CA ARG A 115 -20.99 2.38 11.26
C ARG A 115 -21.01 3.91 11.20
N SER A 116 -19.84 4.52 11.04
CA SER A 116 -19.69 5.96 10.80
C SER A 116 -19.98 6.35 9.36
N TYR A 117 -19.68 5.44 8.42
CA TYR A 117 -19.87 5.65 6.99
C TYR A 117 -20.66 4.50 6.35
N SER A 118 -21.48 4.84 5.35
CA SER A 118 -22.30 3.87 4.62
C SER A 118 -21.58 3.29 3.41
N GLU A 119 -22.09 2.18 2.86
CA GLU A 119 -21.60 1.63 1.59
C GLU A 119 -21.60 2.65 0.44
N LYS A 120 -22.61 3.53 0.41
CA LYS A 120 -22.68 4.62 -0.58
C LYS A 120 -21.55 5.64 -0.41
N TYR A 121 -21.07 5.86 0.81
CA TYR A 121 -19.92 6.72 1.05
C TYR A 121 -18.66 6.08 0.45
N TRP A 122 -18.39 4.81 0.78
CA TRP A 122 -17.20 4.10 0.32
C TRP A 122 -17.16 3.95 -1.19
N LYS A 123 -18.28 3.58 -1.83
CA LYS A 123 -18.38 3.49 -3.31
C LYS A 123 -18.15 4.80 -4.06
N LYS A 124 -18.35 5.95 -3.40
CA LYS A 124 -18.08 7.27 -3.98
C LYS A 124 -16.62 7.70 -3.83
N ARG A 125 -15.86 7.06 -2.95
CA ARG A 125 -14.46 7.42 -2.72
C ARG A 125 -13.60 6.92 -3.88
N LYS A 126 -12.65 7.76 -4.28
CA LYS A 126 -11.65 7.40 -5.28
C LYS A 126 -10.50 6.70 -4.59
N MET A 127 -10.31 5.44 -4.90
CA MET A 127 -9.14 4.67 -4.48
C MET A 127 -7.94 5.06 -5.35
N ALA A 128 -6.75 5.03 -4.76
CA ALA A 128 -5.52 5.07 -5.53
C ALA A 128 -5.42 3.82 -6.43
N PRO A 129 -4.50 3.78 -7.41
CA PRO A 129 -4.19 2.57 -8.16
C PRO A 129 -3.98 1.37 -7.23
N SER A 130 -4.18 0.18 -7.76
CA SER A 130 -3.62 -1.02 -7.17
C SER A 130 -2.29 -1.37 -7.85
N ALA A 131 -1.73 -2.53 -7.55
CA ALA A 131 -0.49 -3.02 -8.10
C ALA A 131 -0.66 -4.47 -8.61
N LEU A 132 0.00 -4.77 -9.72
CA LEU A 132 0.37 -6.13 -10.08
C LEU A 132 1.87 -6.29 -9.82
N LEU A 133 2.22 -7.27 -9.00
CA LEU A 133 3.56 -7.52 -8.49
C LEU A 133 4.07 -8.89 -8.94
N PHE A 134 5.34 -8.95 -9.29
CA PHE A 134 6.07 -10.19 -9.55
C PHE A 134 7.31 -10.25 -8.67
N TYR A 135 7.36 -11.23 -7.78
CA TYR A 135 8.54 -11.56 -6.98
C TYR A 135 9.32 -12.65 -7.71
N ILE A 136 10.56 -12.38 -8.07
CA ILE A 136 11.36 -13.25 -8.92
C ILE A 136 12.71 -13.51 -8.24
N GLY A 137 13.07 -14.78 -8.11
CA GLY A 137 14.41 -15.20 -7.73
C GLY A 137 15.18 -15.69 -8.95
N LEU A 138 16.42 -15.24 -9.11
CA LEU A 138 17.28 -15.59 -10.23
C LEU A 138 18.54 -16.27 -9.72
N ASN A 139 18.95 -17.36 -10.36
CA ASN A 139 20.22 -18.05 -10.07
C ASN A 139 21.45 -17.42 -10.74
N LYS A 140 21.37 -16.12 -11.04
CA LYS A 140 22.46 -15.34 -11.61
C LYS A 140 22.38 -13.89 -11.15
N ARG A 141 23.46 -13.16 -11.37
CA ARG A 141 23.47 -11.69 -11.37
C ARG A 141 23.09 -11.14 -12.75
N ILE A 142 22.40 -10.00 -12.80
CA ILE A 142 22.02 -9.28 -14.01
C ILE A 142 22.81 -7.97 -14.09
N ASN A 143 23.44 -7.70 -15.23
CA ASN A 143 24.07 -6.41 -15.49
C ASN A 143 23.03 -5.39 -15.99
N GLY A 144 23.28 -4.09 -15.75
CA GLY A 144 22.41 -3.01 -16.25
C GLY A 144 21.19 -2.69 -15.38
N LEU A 145 20.98 -3.40 -14.27
CA LEU A 145 20.01 -3.03 -13.23
C LEU A 145 20.72 -2.40 -12.01
N LEU A 146 20.12 -1.37 -11.46
CA LEU A 146 20.42 -0.80 -10.14
C LEU A 146 19.44 -1.35 -9.10
N HIS A 147 19.51 -0.85 -7.87
CA HIS A 147 18.51 -1.18 -6.84
C HIS A 147 17.10 -0.80 -7.29
N HIS A 148 16.92 0.42 -7.79
CA HIS A 148 15.63 0.96 -8.24
C HIS A 148 15.73 1.30 -9.72
N ASN A 149 14.84 0.74 -10.53
CA ASN A 149 14.85 0.92 -11.98
C ASN A 149 13.47 1.34 -12.46
N LEU A 150 13.45 2.40 -13.26
CA LEU A 150 12.26 2.94 -13.88
C LEU A 150 12.47 3.01 -15.38
N PHE A 151 11.59 2.33 -16.12
CA PHE A 151 11.70 2.23 -17.55
C PHE A 151 10.64 3.08 -18.24
N PHE A 152 11.11 4.13 -18.92
CA PHE A 152 10.28 5.07 -19.69
C PHE A 152 10.34 4.79 -21.20
N ASP A 153 10.27 3.52 -21.59
CA ASP A 153 10.32 3.06 -22.98
C ASP A 153 8.93 2.88 -23.63
N GLU A 154 7.85 3.12 -22.89
CA GLU A 154 6.47 3.09 -23.39
C GLU A 154 5.70 4.37 -23.00
N ASP A 155 4.53 4.58 -23.61
CA ASP A 155 3.72 5.77 -23.41
C ASP A 155 3.10 5.85 -22.00
N PHE A 156 3.71 6.68 -21.18
CA PHE A 156 3.29 6.93 -19.80
C PHE A 156 1.92 7.61 -19.69
N ASP A 157 1.56 8.49 -20.63
CA ASP A 157 0.26 9.18 -20.57
C ASP A 157 -0.88 8.21 -20.90
N ARG A 158 -0.63 7.31 -21.86
CA ARG A 158 -1.57 6.22 -22.16
C ARG A 158 -1.77 5.32 -20.94
N HIS A 159 -0.69 4.87 -20.29
CA HIS A 159 -0.81 4.08 -19.04
C HIS A 159 -1.66 4.82 -18.00
N ALA A 160 -1.37 6.10 -17.76
CA ALA A 160 -2.08 6.91 -16.80
C ALA A 160 -3.58 7.03 -17.14
N GLU A 161 -3.94 7.19 -18.41
CA GLU A 161 -5.33 7.20 -18.87
C GLU A 161 -6.04 5.88 -18.56
N GLU A 162 -5.41 4.74 -18.87
CA GLU A 162 -5.97 3.40 -18.70
C GLU A 162 -6.17 3.01 -17.22
N ILE A 163 -5.43 3.61 -16.29
CA ILE A 163 -5.62 3.36 -14.85
C ILE A 163 -6.50 4.39 -14.13
N TYR A 164 -6.58 5.63 -14.63
CA TYR A 164 -7.28 6.72 -13.94
C TYR A 164 -8.61 7.15 -14.56
N LYS A 165 -8.74 7.08 -15.89
CA LYS A 165 -9.91 7.61 -16.61
C LYS A 165 -10.76 6.49 -17.19
N THR A 166 -10.12 5.49 -17.78
CA THR A 166 -10.78 4.35 -18.44
C THR A 166 -10.27 3.04 -17.83
N PRO A 167 -10.66 2.72 -16.57
CA PRO A 167 -10.12 1.60 -15.83
C PRO A 167 -10.08 0.30 -16.64
N LYS A 168 -8.87 -0.11 -17.04
CA LYS A 168 -8.60 -1.39 -17.69
C LYS A 168 -7.17 -1.84 -17.43
N TRP A 169 -6.91 -3.10 -17.73
CA TRP A 169 -5.57 -3.67 -17.76
C TRP A 169 -4.72 -2.96 -18.86
N PRO A 170 -3.59 -2.29 -18.51
CA PRO A 170 -2.84 -1.46 -19.46
C PRO A 170 -2.18 -2.24 -20.60
N GLU A 171 -2.36 -1.82 -21.85
CA GLU A 171 -1.84 -2.58 -23.00
C GLU A 171 -0.32 -2.62 -23.05
N LYS A 172 0.33 -1.54 -22.61
CA LYS A 172 1.79 -1.37 -22.57
C LYS A 172 2.20 -0.69 -21.26
N PRO A 173 2.24 -1.45 -20.16
CA PRO A 173 2.30 -0.86 -18.83
C PRO A 173 3.64 -0.18 -18.55
N ALA A 174 3.67 0.95 -17.85
CA ALA A 174 4.87 1.39 -17.15
C ALA A 174 5.23 0.36 -16.07
N ILE A 175 6.50 -0.03 -16.01
CA ILE A 175 6.99 -1.01 -15.04
C ILE A 175 8.12 -0.41 -14.20
N TYR A 176 8.11 -0.72 -12.92
CA TYR A 176 9.20 -0.48 -11.99
C TYR A 176 9.84 -1.82 -11.62
N VAL A 177 11.17 -1.85 -11.53
CA VAL A 177 11.91 -3.04 -11.11
C VAL A 177 12.84 -2.69 -9.94
N SER A 178 12.64 -3.36 -8.82
CA SER A 178 13.57 -3.35 -7.70
C SER A 178 14.49 -4.57 -7.76
N CYS A 179 15.80 -4.36 -7.63
CA CYS A 179 16.80 -5.42 -7.44
C CYS A 179 17.59 -5.14 -6.15
N SER A 180 16.99 -5.43 -4.99
CA SER A 180 17.56 -5.03 -3.70
C SER A 180 18.88 -5.73 -3.37
N SER A 181 19.11 -6.91 -3.94
CA SER A 181 20.39 -7.63 -3.86
C SER A 181 21.60 -6.91 -4.50
N LYS A 182 21.39 -5.77 -5.19
CA LYS A 182 22.46 -4.85 -5.60
C LYS A 182 23.02 -4.03 -4.44
N THR A 183 22.22 -3.81 -3.40
CA THR A 183 22.62 -3.05 -2.21
C THR A 183 22.88 -3.98 -1.03
N ASP A 184 22.09 -5.04 -0.90
CA ASP A 184 22.17 -5.94 0.24
C ASP A 184 22.43 -7.39 -0.22
N SER A 185 23.63 -7.89 0.02
CA SER A 185 23.98 -9.27 -0.33
C SER A 185 23.26 -10.32 0.53
N GLY A 186 22.58 -9.94 1.61
CA GLY A 186 21.86 -10.83 2.51
C GLY A 186 20.45 -11.18 2.06
N VAL A 187 19.86 -10.46 1.08
CA VAL A 187 18.48 -10.69 0.62
C VAL A 187 18.37 -11.66 -0.57
N ALA A 188 19.49 -12.23 -1.01
CA ALA A 188 19.54 -13.30 -2.00
C ALA A 188 20.75 -14.22 -1.74
N PRO A 189 20.70 -15.52 -2.13
CA PRO A 189 21.87 -16.39 -2.07
C PRO A 189 23.08 -15.83 -2.84
N SER A 190 24.29 -16.30 -2.50
CA SER A 190 25.50 -15.86 -3.20
C SER A 190 25.41 -16.17 -4.70
N GLY A 191 25.69 -15.17 -5.53
CA GLY A 191 25.58 -15.25 -6.99
C GLY A 191 24.16 -15.10 -7.56
N PHE A 192 23.12 -15.00 -6.71
CA PHE A 192 21.71 -14.91 -7.11
C PHE A 192 21.21 -13.46 -7.05
N GLU A 193 20.08 -13.18 -7.68
CA GLU A 193 19.37 -11.90 -7.55
C GLU A 193 17.90 -12.09 -7.18
N ASN A 194 17.36 -11.09 -6.52
CA ASN A 194 15.94 -10.96 -6.25
C ASN A 194 15.39 -9.74 -6.99
N LEU A 195 14.32 -9.94 -7.76
CA LEU A 195 13.61 -8.86 -8.43
C LEU A 195 12.19 -8.73 -7.88
N ILE A 196 11.74 -7.49 -7.72
CA ILE A 196 10.32 -7.16 -7.61
C ILE A 196 9.97 -6.31 -8.82
N VAL A 197 9.09 -6.82 -9.67
CA VAL A 197 8.51 -6.03 -10.76
C VAL A 197 7.14 -5.54 -10.32
N LEU A 198 6.86 -4.26 -10.54
CA LEU A 198 5.62 -3.59 -10.15
C LEU A 198 5.00 -2.90 -11.35
N ILE A 199 3.71 -3.13 -11.54
CA ILE A 199 2.88 -2.49 -12.53
C ILE A 199 1.70 -1.80 -11.82
N PRO A 200 1.58 -0.45 -11.88
CA PRO A 200 0.40 0.24 -11.38
C PRO A 200 -0.81 -0.12 -12.25
N VAL A 201 -1.92 -0.49 -11.63
CA VAL A 201 -3.15 -0.92 -12.32
C VAL A 201 -4.38 -0.26 -11.70
N ALA A 202 -5.48 -0.13 -12.43
CA ALA A 202 -6.69 0.46 -11.87
C ALA A 202 -7.22 -0.39 -10.68
N PRO A 203 -7.75 0.21 -9.60
CA PRO A 203 -8.36 -0.55 -8.51
C PRO A 203 -9.66 -1.22 -8.97
N GLY A 204 -10.06 -2.29 -8.29
CA GLY A 204 -11.34 -2.97 -8.52
C GLY A 204 -11.43 -3.78 -9.83
N LEU A 205 -10.31 -3.94 -10.54
CA LEU A 205 -10.24 -4.90 -11.65
C LEU A 205 -10.22 -6.33 -11.12
N THR A 206 -10.79 -7.25 -11.90
CA THR A 206 -10.65 -8.68 -11.66
C THR A 206 -9.38 -9.16 -12.35
N ASP A 207 -8.49 -9.79 -11.58
CA ASP A 207 -7.34 -10.53 -12.10
C ASP A 207 -7.66 -12.02 -12.30
N SER A 208 -6.87 -12.66 -13.16
CA SER A 208 -6.87 -14.11 -13.36
C SER A 208 -5.43 -14.58 -13.55
N GLU A 209 -5.18 -15.89 -13.41
CA GLU A 209 -3.85 -16.46 -13.66
C GLU A 209 -3.35 -16.18 -15.08
N GLU A 210 -4.25 -16.19 -16.07
CA GLU A 210 -3.92 -15.88 -17.47
C GLU A 210 -3.49 -14.43 -17.64
N ILE A 211 -4.18 -13.50 -16.99
CA ILE A 211 -3.84 -12.07 -17.00
C ILE A 211 -2.47 -11.89 -16.34
N LYS A 212 -2.28 -12.42 -15.13
CA LYS A 212 -1.02 -12.31 -14.37
C LYS A 212 0.15 -12.89 -15.18
N LYS A 213 -0.02 -14.06 -15.80
CA LYS A 213 0.99 -14.69 -16.67
C LYS A 213 1.31 -13.85 -17.90
N ARG A 214 0.31 -13.26 -18.56
CA ARG A 214 0.54 -12.38 -19.72
C ARG A 214 1.42 -11.19 -19.35
N TYR A 215 1.11 -10.49 -18.26
CA TYR A 215 1.90 -9.35 -17.80
C TYR A 215 3.27 -9.75 -17.29
N PHE A 216 3.40 -10.94 -16.71
CA PHE A 216 4.69 -11.50 -16.33
C PHE A 216 5.58 -11.66 -17.57
N GLU A 217 5.11 -12.32 -18.63
CA GLU A 217 5.88 -12.50 -19.86
C GLU A 217 6.27 -11.17 -20.50
N MET A 218 5.32 -10.22 -20.59
CA MET A 218 5.60 -8.87 -21.09
C MET A 218 6.68 -8.15 -20.28
N SER A 219 6.69 -8.33 -18.96
CA SER A 219 7.69 -7.73 -18.08
C SER A 219 9.06 -8.36 -18.29
N ILE A 220 9.13 -9.69 -18.38
CA ILE A 220 10.39 -10.40 -18.62
C ILE A 220 10.97 -10.03 -19.98
N ASP A 221 10.17 -10.05 -21.05
CA ASP A 221 10.59 -9.63 -22.40
C ASP A 221 11.23 -8.23 -22.38
N ARG A 222 10.60 -7.31 -21.66
CA ARG A 222 11.05 -5.93 -21.58
C ARG A 222 12.35 -5.79 -20.78
N ILE A 223 12.47 -6.50 -19.65
CA ILE A 223 13.71 -6.50 -18.87
C ILE A 223 14.85 -7.13 -19.65
N GLU A 224 14.63 -8.28 -20.32
CA GLU A 224 15.65 -8.93 -21.16
C GLU A 224 16.10 -8.00 -22.30
N LYS A 225 15.15 -7.33 -22.98
CA LYS A 225 15.47 -6.38 -24.06
C LYS A 225 16.29 -5.18 -23.57
N LEU A 226 15.94 -4.62 -22.41
CA LEU A 226 16.61 -3.43 -21.87
C LEU A 226 17.99 -3.73 -21.29
N THR A 227 18.18 -4.92 -20.73
CA THR A 227 19.45 -5.34 -20.12
C THR A 227 20.37 -6.07 -21.10
N GLY A 228 19.81 -6.64 -22.19
CA GLY A 228 20.52 -7.55 -23.09
C GLY A 228 20.83 -8.91 -22.47
N GLU A 229 20.25 -9.22 -21.31
CA GLU A 229 20.52 -10.44 -20.54
C GLU A 229 19.32 -11.37 -20.61
N SER A 230 19.54 -12.69 -20.73
CA SER A 230 18.46 -13.66 -20.55
C SER A 230 18.15 -13.85 -19.05
N LEU A 231 16.86 -13.81 -18.73
CA LEU A 231 16.26 -13.98 -17.42
C LEU A 231 15.49 -15.29 -17.33
N ARG A 232 14.68 -15.66 -18.34
CA ARG A 232 13.68 -16.76 -18.23
C ARG A 232 14.25 -18.08 -17.72
N GLN A 233 15.36 -18.51 -18.32
CA GLN A 233 16.03 -19.77 -17.98
C GLN A 233 16.70 -19.75 -16.60
N HIS A 234 16.83 -18.57 -15.99
CA HIS A 234 17.48 -18.36 -14.70
C HIS A 234 16.49 -18.16 -13.55
N ILE A 235 15.18 -18.13 -13.84
CA ILE A 235 14.14 -17.97 -12.83
C ILE A 235 14.03 -19.26 -12.01
N VAL A 236 14.43 -19.18 -10.74
CA VAL A 236 14.34 -20.27 -9.77
C VAL A 236 13.18 -20.09 -8.79
N TYR A 237 12.61 -18.90 -8.71
CA TYR A 237 11.44 -18.60 -7.91
C TYR A 237 10.57 -17.56 -8.60
N LYS A 238 9.25 -17.74 -8.51
CA LYS A 238 8.27 -16.78 -9.02
C LYS A 238 7.02 -16.80 -8.15
N ARG A 239 6.59 -15.62 -7.70
CA ARG A 239 5.25 -15.40 -7.13
C ARG A 239 4.61 -14.19 -7.81
N MET A 240 3.35 -14.32 -8.18
CA MET A 240 2.53 -13.23 -8.75
C MET A 240 1.55 -12.77 -7.68
N TYR A 241 1.29 -11.47 -7.59
CA TYR A 241 0.44 -10.89 -6.54
C TYR A 241 -0.33 -9.69 -7.10
N ALA A 242 -1.66 -9.69 -6.96
CA ALA A 242 -2.56 -8.71 -7.58
C ALA A 242 -3.77 -8.38 -6.66
N HIS A 243 -4.86 -7.88 -7.27
CA HIS A 243 -6.07 -7.43 -6.55
C HIS A 243 -6.69 -8.50 -5.67
N SER A 244 -6.85 -9.72 -6.20
CA SER A 244 -7.37 -10.85 -5.44
C SER A 244 -6.55 -11.11 -4.18
N ASP A 245 -5.22 -11.12 -4.31
CA ASP A 245 -4.31 -11.30 -3.18
C ASP A 245 -4.41 -10.16 -2.15
N PHE A 246 -4.46 -8.88 -2.57
CA PHE A 246 -4.71 -7.77 -1.63
C PHE A 246 -6.04 -7.89 -0.89
N SER A 247 -7.06 -8.41 -1.56
CA SER A 247 -8.40 -8.60 -0.98
C SER A 247 -8.41 -9.75 0.04
N VAL A 248 -7.63 -10.80 -0.21
CA VAL A 248 -7.50 -11.95 0.70
C VAL A 248 -6.60 -11.62 1.90
N ASP A 249 -5.40 -11.08 1.66
CA ASP A 249 -4.39 -10.92 2.71
C ASP A 249 -4.67 -9.71 3.63
N TYR A 250 -5.36 -8.67 3.13
CA TYR A 250 -5.55 -7.41 3.87
C TYR A 250 -7.01 -6.94 3.94
N HIS A 251 -7.96 -7.72 3.42
CA HIS A 251 -9.34 -7.27 3.19
C HIS A 251 -9.45 -5.92 2.45
N ALA A 252 -8.47 -5.63 1.59
CA ALA A 252 -8.33 -4.32 0.98
C ALA A 252 -9.52 -4.03 0.06
N PHE A 253 -10.20 -2.91 0.31
CA PHE A 253 -11.36 -2.52 -0.50
C PHE A 253 -10.97 -2.32 -1.96
N GLN A 254 -11.68 -3.00 -2.87
CA GLN A 254 -11.36 -3.02 -4.31
C GLN A 254 -9.97 -3.59 -4.65
N GLY A 255 -9.41 -4.46 -3.80
CA GLY A 255 -8.08 -5.05 -3.99
C GLY A 255 -7.00 -3.98 -4.12
N ASN A 256 -7.14 -2.87 -3.41
CA ASN A 256 -6.30 -1.69 -3.53
C ASN A 256 -4.98 -1.83 -2.73
N ALA A 257 -3.89 -1.31 -3.30
CA ALA A 257 -2.56 -1.40 -2.71
C ALA A 257 -2.12 -0.14 -1.94
N TYR A 258 -2.78 1.01 -2.17
CA TYR A 258 -2.26 2.34 -1.76
C TYR A 258 -3.31 3.26 -1.08
N GLY A 259 -4.39 2.71 -0.53
CA GLY A 259 -5.47 3.45 0.11
C GLY A 259 -6.23 4.43 -0.80
N LEU A 260 -6.70 5.52 -0.18
CA LEU A 260 -7.45 6.59 -0.85
C LEU A 260 -6.52 7.47 -1.71
N ALA A 261 -6.99 7.80 -2.92
CA ALA A 261 -6.33 8.74 -3.80
C ALA A 261 -6.22 10.13 -3.14
N ASN A 262 -5.08 10.80 -3.36
CA ASN A 262 -4.78 12.11 -2.80
C ASN A 262 -5.39 13.28 -3.60
N THR A 263 -6.68 13.20 -3.92
CA THR A 263 -7.42 14.25 -4.61
C THR A 263 -7.83 15.37 -3.64
N LEU A 264 -8.01 16.60 -4.12
CA LEU A 264 -8.34 17.77 -3.28
C LEU A 264 -9.60 17.57 -2.41
N ASP A 265 -10.58 16.81 -2.89
CA ASP A 265 -11.84 16.47 -2.21
C ASP A 265 -11.71 15.28 -1.22
N GLN A 266 -10.51 14.70 -1.07
CA GLN A 266 -10.23 13.57 -0.19
C GLN A 266 -8.91 13.73 0.58
N THR A 267 -8.44 14.97 0.77
CA THR A 267 -7.25 15.28 1.58
C THR A 267 -7.65 15.97 2.90
N ALA A 268 -6.73 15.95 3.87
CA ALA A 268 -6.91 16.56 5.18
C ALA A 268 -8.26 16.20 5.83
N ILE A 269 -9.06 17.20 6.22
CA ILE A 269 -10.35 17.03 6.91
C ILE A 269 -11.41 16.27 6.10
N PHE A 270 -11.22 16.10 4.78
CA PHE A 270 -12.15 15.37 3.92
C PHE A 270 -11.93 13.85 3.92
N ARG A 271 -10.85 13.37 4.55
CA ARG A 271 -10.60 11.94 4.77
C ARG A 271 -11.55 11.36 5.83
N PRO A 272 -11.76 10.03 5.83
CA PRO A 272 -12.34 9.33 6.97
C PRO A 272 -11.70 9.76 8.30
N SER A 273 -12.56 9.94 9.30
CA SER A 273 -12.20 10.38 10.65
C SER A 273 -11.35 9.32 11.36
N LEU A 274 -10.36 9.74 12.17
CA LEU A 274 -9.63 8.80 13.03
C LEU A 274 -10.48 8.30 14.22
N ARG A 275 -11.64 8.92 14.48
CA ARG A 275 -12.58 8.52 15.54
C ARG A 275 -13.91 8.11 14.93
N SER A 276 -14.49 7.02 15.42
CA SER A 276 -15.86 6.64 15.09
C SER A 276 -16.85 7.75 15.46
N ARG A 277 -17.84 7.97 14.60
CA ARG A 277 -18.94 8.92 14.83
C ARG A 277 -20.04 8.32 15.71
N LYS A 278 -20.02 7.00 15.91
CA LYS A 278 -21.06 6.24 16.62
C LYS A 278 -20.56 5.63 17.92
N LEU A 279 -19.32 5.18 17.95
CA LEU A 279 -18.71 4.49 19.08
C LEU A 279 -17.64 5.37 19.72
N LYS A 280 -17.81 5.74 20.99
CA LYS A 280 -16.95 6.76 21.62
C LYS A 280 -15.50 6.33 21.78
N ASN A 281 -15.25 5.02 21.91
CA ASN A 281 -13.98 4.36 22.17
C ASN A 281 -13.47 3.50 21.00
N LEU A 282 -13.96 3.74 19.78
CA LEU A 282 -13.44 3.13 18.55
C LEU A 282 -12.68 4.18 17.72
N PHE A 283 -11.44 3.87 17.40
CA PHE A 283 -10.52 4.70 16.63
C PHE A 283 -10.00 3.95 15.41
N TYR A 284 -9.45 4.71 14.46
CA TYR A 284 -8.91 4.20 13.21
C TYR A 284 -7.55 4.84 12.93
N ALA A 285 -6.62 4.07 12.39
CA ALA A 285 -5.35 4.57 11.86
C ALA A 285 -4.98 3.84 10.57
N GLY A 286 -4.06 4.43 9.81
CA GLY A 286 -3.53 3.85 8.57
C GLY A 286 -3.94 4.62 7.33
N GLN A 287 -3.74 3.99 6.17
CA GLN A 287 -3.67 4.65 4.86
C GLN A 287 -4.97 5.31 4.37
N LEU A 288 -6.12 4.90 4.94
CA LEU A 288 -7.43 5.47 4.60
C LEU A 288 -7.78 6.68 5.47
N THR A 289 -7.02 6.95 6.53
CA THR A 289 -7.23 8.10 7.43
C THR A 289 -6.21 9.20 7.17
N VAL A 290 -6.20 10.24 8.00
CA VAL A 290 -5.21 11.33 7.94
C VAL A 290 -3.86 10.83 8.46
N PRO A 291 -2.72 11.21 7.83
CA PRO A 291 -2.58 12.12 6.68
C PRO A 291 -2.80 11.48 5.31
N GLY A 292 -2.68 10.15 5.19
CA GLY A 292 -2.95 9.43 3.95
C GLY A 292 -2.07 8.20 3.75
N PRO A 293 -1.96 7.70 2.51
CA PRO A 293 -1.19 6.50 2.21
C PRO A 293 0.31 6.74 2.12
N GLY A 294 1.09 5.65 2.23
CA GLY A 294 2.56 5.64 2.22
C GLY A 294 3.15 5.41 3.61
N VAL A 295 4.37 4.86 3.67
CA VAL A 295 4.99 4.47 4.95
C VAL A 295 5.11 5.64 5.94
N PRO A 296 5.70 6.80 5.59
CA PRO A 296 5.77 7.91 6.55
C PRO A 296 4.39 8.46 6.95
N PRO A 297 3.43 8.69 6.02
CA PRO A 297 2.06 9.07 6.37
C PRO A 297 1.36 8.09 7.31
N VAL A 298 1.51 6.78 7.13
CA VAL A 298 0.87 5.76 7.97
C VAL A 298 1.48 5.73 9.38
N ILE A 299 2.80 5.90 9.51
CA ILE A 299 3.45 6.04 10.83
C ILE A 299 2.91 7.28 11.56
N ILE A 300 2.79 8.41 10.86
CA ILE A 300 2.20 9.64 11.43
C ILE A 300 0.73 9.41 11.80
N SER A 301 -0.03 8.67 10.99
CA SER A 301 -1.42 8.33 11.30
C SER A 301 -1.54 7.59 12.64
N GLY A 302 -0.66 6.61 12.90
CA GLY A 302 -0.59 5.92 14.19
C GLY A 302 -0.31 6.87 15.36
N TYR A 303 0.64 7.80 15.18
CA TYR A 303 0.94 8.84 16.18
C TYR A 303 -0.22 9.81 16.42
N VAL A 304 -0.94 10.22 15.38
CA VAL A 304 -2.11 11.10 15.52
C VAL A 304 -3.25 10.35 16.22
N ALA A 305 -3.47 9.07 15.89
CA ALA A 305 -4.47 8.23 16.53
C ALA A 305 -4.17 8.04 18.02
N SER A 306 -2.91 7.79 18.41
CA SER A 306 -2.53 7.66 19.82
C SER A 306 -2.83 8.94 20.60
N ARG A 307 -2.58 10.12 20.04
CA ARG A 307 -2.95 11.40 20.68
C ARG A 307 -4.46 11.59 20.84
N GLN A 308 -5.27 11.11 19.90
CA GLN A 308 -6.72 11.13 20.02
C GLN A 308 -7.21 10.20 21.12
N ILE A 309 -6.58 9.03 21.24
CA ILE A 309 -6.82 8.05 22.29
C ILE A 309 -6.45 8.64 23.66
N ASP A 310 -5.27 9.25 23.82
CA ASP A 310 -4.85 9.91 25.06
C ASP A 310 -5.84 10.99 25.50
N ALA A 311 -6.31 11.82 24.56
CA ALA A 311 -7.29 12.86 24.84
C ALA A 311 -8.62 12.26 25.31
N TYR A 312 -9.05 11.14 24.71
CA TYR A 312 -10.23 10.42 25.12
C TYR A 312 -10.08 9.83 26.53
N LEU A 313 -8.99 9.10 26.80
CA LEU A 313 -8.74 8.49 28.11
C LEU A 313 -8.71 9.53 29.23
N LYS A 314 -8.09 10.70 28.99
CA LYS A 314 -8.09 11.81 29.96
C LYS A 314 -9.49 12.37 30.22
N SER A 315 -10.36 12.40 29.21
CA SER A 315 -11.73 12.88 29.36
C SER A 315 -12.65 11.91 30.10
N THR A 316 -12.27 10.64 30.19
CA THR A 316 -13.07 9.57 30.84
C THR A 316 -12.52 9.12 32.18
N SER A 317 -11.31 9.54 32.58
CA SER A 317 -10.66 9.19 33.85
C SER A 317 -11.14 10.04 35.04
N VAL A 318 -12.43 10.38 35.09
CA VAL A 318 -13.05 11.09 36.23
C VAL A 318 -13.60 10.07 37.22
#